data_AF-A0A7C2Q5P9-F1
#
_entry.id   AF-A0A7C2Q5P9-F1
#
_cell.length_a   1.000
_cell.length_b   1.000
_cell.length_c   1.000
_cell.angle_alpha   90.00
_cell.angle_beta   90.00
_cell.angle_gamma   90.00
#
_symmetry.space_group_name_H-M   'P 1'
#
loop_
_entity.id
_entity.type
_entity.pdbx_description
1 polymer ?
#
loop_
_entity_poly.entity_id
_entity_poly.type
_entity_poly.pdbx_seq_one_letter_code
_entity_poly.pdbx_strand_id
1 'polypeptide(L)'
;MLSRRLIGWLLLMLLLGEGIERARAQISLRSDLVTVDVTVFDAEGNYVTDLQKDDFELRHDGVPQPIAFFEAQIRPELTRP
;
A
#
# COMPACT_ATOMS: atom_id res chain seq x y z
N MET A 1 -10.22 -62.68 -14.58
CA MET A 1 -10.08 -62.46 -13.11
C MET A 1 -9.25 -61.21 -12.74
N LEU A 2 -8.44 -60.63 -13.64
CA LEU A 2 -7.56 -59.49 -13.33
C LEU A 2 -8.26 -58.10 -13.34
N SER A 3 -9.37 -57.94 -14.05
CA SER A 3 -10.07 -56.65 -14.24
C SER A 3 -10.82 -56.15 -12.99
N ARG A 4 -11.29 -57.05 -12.11
CA ARG A 4 -12.08 -56.66 -10.93
C ARG A 4 -11.24 -56.06 -9.80
N ARG A 5 -9.94 -56.39 -9.76
CA ARG A 5 -8.98 -55.82 -8.80
C ARG A 5 -8.49 -54.44 -9.24
N LEU A 6 -8.31 -54.24 -10.55
CA LEU A 6 -7.93 -52.96 -11.15
C LEU A 6 -8.98 -51.86 -10.94
N ILE A 7 -10.27 -52.20 -11.09
CA ILE A 7 -11.38 -51.26 -10.85
C ILE A 7 -11.46 -50.85 -9.38
N GLY A 8 -11.21 -51.79 -8.45
CA GLY A 8 -11.18 -51.48 -7.01
C GLY A 8 -10.05 -50.53 -6.64
N TRP A 9 -8.87 -50.70 -7.24
CA TRP A 9 -7.75 -49.77 -7.04
C TRP A 9 -7.99 -48.41 -7.69
N LEU A 10 -8.64 -48.37 -8.86
CA LEU A 10 -9.01 -47.11 -9.51
C LEU A 10 -10.03 -46.34 -8.67
N LEU A 11 -11.04 -47.03 -8.12
CA LEU A 11 -12.02 -46.45 -7.21
C LEU A 11 -11.39 -45.99 -5.89
N LEU A 12 -10.42 -46.74 -5.36
CA LEU A 12 -9.67 -46.36 -4.16
C LEU A 12 -8.80 -45.12 -4.41
N MET A 13 -8.16 -45.03 -5.58
CA MET A 13 -7.38 -43.86 -5.97
C MET A 13 -8.27 -42.62 -6.19
N LEU A 14 -9.49 -42.82 -6.70
CA LEU A 14 -10.48 -41.76 -6.86
C LEU A 14 -11.02 -41.26 -5.50
N LEU A 15 -11.17 -42.18 -4.52
CA LEU A 15 -11.59 -41.85 -3.14
C LEU A 15 -10.48 -41.20 -2.30
N LEU A 16 -9.21 -41.41 -2.64
CA LEU A 16 -8.06 -40.77 -1.99
C LEU A 16 -7.68 -39.41 -2.61
N GLY A 17 -8.34 -39.02 -3.71
CA GLY A 17 -8.04 -37.83 -4.50
C GLY A 17 -8.83 -36.57 -4.11
N GLU A 18 -9.37 -36.49 -2.89
CA GLU A 18 -10.13 -35.30 -2.47
C GLU A 18 -9.20 -34.21 -1.91
N GLY A 19 -8.93 -33.21 -2.75
CA GLY A 19 -8.83 -31.82 -2.31
C GLY A 19 -7.50 -31.37 -1.70
N ILE A 20 -6.46 -31.20 -2.53
CA ILE A 20 -5.53 -30.09 -2.26
C ILE A 20 -6.19 -28.81 -2.76
N GLU A 21 -7.13 -28.29 -1.97
CA GLU A 21 -7.53 -26.88 -2.06
C GLU A 21 -6.25 -26.08 -1.82
N ARG A 22 -5.66 -25.56 -2.89
CA ARG A 22 -4.52 -24.66 -2.79
C ARG A 22 -5.05 -23.41 -2.11
N ALA A 23 -4.96 -23.34 -0.78
CA ALA A 23 -5.22 -22.14 -0.03
C ALA A 23 -4.33 -21.05 -0.65
N ARG A 24 -4.91 -20.18 -1.46
CA ARG A 24 -4.18 -19.07 -2.07
C ARG A 24 -3.67 -18.25 -0.89
N ALA A 25 -2.36 -18.15 -0.75
CA ALA A 25 -1.76 -17.29 0.26
C ALA A 25 -2.22 -15.85 -0.04
N GLN A 26 -3.17 -15.37 0.74
CA GLN A 26 -3.67 -14.01 0.63
C GLN A 26 -2.87 -13.13 1.57
N ILE A 27 -2.02 -12.27 0.99
CA ILE A 27 -1.30 -11.26 1.74
C ILE A 27 -2.20 -10.03 1.83
N SER A 28 -2.47 -9.57 3.05
CA SER A 28 -3.20 -8.32 3.32
C SER A 28 -2.27 -7.36 4.06
N LEU A 29 -2.18 -6.13 3.58
CA LEU A 29 -1.41 -5.06 4.21
C LEU A 29 -2.38 -3.96 4.64
N ARG A 30 -2.24 -3.48 5.88
CA ARG A 30 -2.97 -2.32 6.41
C ARG A 30 -1.96 -1.27 6.81
N SER A 31 -2.19 -0.03 6.40
CA SER A 31 -1.40 1.13 6.77
C SER A 31 -2.32 2.24 7.26
N ASP A 32 -1.96 2.87 8.37
CA ASP A 32 -2.66 4.04 8.88
C ASP A 32 -1.97 5.29 8.32
N LEU A 33 -2.68 6.01 7.46
CA LEU A 33 -2.20 7.25 6.84
C LEU A 33 -2.83 8.45 7.54
N VAL A 34 -2.02 9.48 7.79
CA VAL A 34 -2.46 10.75 8.36
C VAL A 34 -2.10 11.88 7.40
N THR A 35 -3.08 12.72 7.08
CA THR A 35 -2.86 13.93 6.27
C THR A 35 -2.41 15.08 7.15
N VAL A 36 -1.37 15.80 6.72
CA VAL A 36 -0.83 16.97 7.40
C VAL A 36 -0.81 18.13 6.40
N ASP A 37 -1.55 19.20 6.72
CA ASP A 37 -1.58 20.42 5.91
C ASP A 37 -0.50 21.41 6.38
N VAL A 38 0.27 21.97 5.44
CA VAL A 38 1.36 22.89 5.72
C VAL A 38 1.26 24.12 4.81
N THR A 39 1.46 25.30 5.39
CA THR A 39 1.56 26.58 4.66
C THR A 39 2.85 27.26 5.06
N VAL A 40 3.65 27.69 4.08
CA VAL A 40 4.95 28.34 4.30
C VAL A 40 4.92 29.77 3.78
N PHE A 41 5.45 30.69 4.58
CA PHE A 41 5.61 32.10 4.25
C PHE A 41 7.07 32.51 4.32
N ASP A 42 7.47 33.46 3.49
CA ASP A 42 8.77 34.15 3.60
C ASP A 42 8.76 35.19 4.74
N ALA A 43 9.88 35.90 4.92
CA ALA A 43 10.02 36.90 5.97
C ALA A 43 9.11 38.12 5.76
N GLU A 44 8.73 38.38 4.51
CA GLU A 44 7.86 39.48 4.09
C GLU A 44 6.36 39.09 4.13
N GLY A 45 6.04 37.83 4.43
CA GLY A 45 4.68 37.30 4.51
C GLY A 45 4.09 36.84 3.18
N ASN A 46 4.89 36.70 2.12
CA ASN A 46 4.44 36.10 0.87
C ASN A 46 4.46 34.57 0.96
N TYR A 47 3.60 33.91 0.18
CA TYR A 47 3.58 32.46 0.08
C TYR A 47 4.83 31.93 -0.64
N VAL A 48 5.47 30.92 -0.07
CA VAL A 48 6.50 30.15 -0.75
C VAL A 48 5.84 29.01 -1.50
N THR A 49 5.90 29.03 -2.84
CA THR A 49 5.09 28.16 -3.72
C THR A 49 5.88 27.11 -4.49
N ASP A 50 7.21 27.11 -4.38
CA ASP A 50 8.13 26.27 -5.14
C ASP A 50 8.74 25.10 -4.34
N LEU A 51 8.33 24.92 -3.09
CA LEU A 51 8.82 23.86 -2.20
C LEU A 51 8.50 22.47 -2.75
N GLN A 52 9.47 21.59 -2.63
CA GLN A 52 9.41 20.18 -3.01
C GLN A 52 9.30 19.30 -1.76
N LYS A 53 8.94 18.03 -1.97
CA LYS A 53 8.86 17.04 -0.89
C LYS A 53 10.14 16.98 -0.02
N ASP A 54 11.30 17.08 -0.67
CA ASP A 54 12.61 16.93 -0.01
C ASP A 54 12.98 18.13 0.87
N ASP A 55 12.22 19.23 0.79
CA ASP A 55 12.36 20.38 1.69
C ASP A 55 11.66 20.16 3.05
N PHE A 56 11.01 19.01 3.26
CA PHE A 56 10.28 18.69 4.48
C PHE A 56 10.79 17.42 5.16
N GLU A 57 10.91 17.47 6.50
CA GLU A 57 11.05 16.29 7.36
C GLU A 57 9.83 16.20 8.28
N LEU A 58 9.11 15.07 8.24
CA LEU A 58 8.04 14.80 9.18
C LEU A 58 8.58 14.01 10.36
N ARG A 59 8.30 14.48 11.59
CA ARG A 59 8.69 13.77 12.83
C ARG A 59 7.48 13.64 13.74
N HIS A 60 7.35 12.48 14.39
CA HIS A 60 6.40 12.23 15.46
C HIS A 60 7.18 11.90 16.72
N ASP A 61 7.02 12.70 17.78
CA ASP A 61 7.79 12.60 19.02
C ASP A 61 9.32 12.55 18.79
N GLY A 62 9.79 13.29 17.79
CA GLY A 62 11.21 13.32 17.40
C GLY A 62 11.67 12.12 16.55
N VAL A 63 10.81 11.15 16.25
CA VAL A 63 11.11 10.04 15.34
C VAL A 63 10.73 10.41 13.91
N PRO A 64 11.66 10.38 12.94
CA PRO A 64 11.35 10.63 11.53
C PRO A 64 10.28 9.67 11.00
N GLN A 65 9.31 10.22 10.28
CA GLN A 65 8.22 9.49 9.65
C GLN A 65 8.33 9.61 8.12
N PRO A 66 8.03 8.54 7.38
CA PRO A 66 8.04 8.59 5.93
C PRO A 66 6.88 9.44 5.42
N ILE A 67 7.18 10.39 4.54
CA ILE A 67 6.15 11.09 3.76
C ILE A 67 5.73 10.17 2.61
N ALA A 68 4.59 9.49 2.77
CA ALA A 68 4.08 8.55 1.75
C ALA A 68 3.62 9.28 0.48
N PHE A 69 2.92 10.40 0.63
CA PHE A 69 2.37 11.21 -0.45
C PHE A 69 2.69 12.68 -0.20
N PHE A 70 3.00 13.42 -1.27
CA PHE A 70 3.25 14.85 -1.23
C PHE A 70 2.50 15.50 -2.39
N GLU A 71 1.78 16.57 -2.11
CA GLU A 71 1.04 17.35 -3.09
C GLU A 71 1.18 18.83 -2.75
N ALA A 72 1.75 19.60 -3.67
CA ALA A 72 1.79 21.05 -3.57
C ALA A 72 0.48 21.64 -4.11
N GLN A 73 -0.29 22.29 -3.24
CA GLN A 73 -1.47 23.04 -3.67
C GLN A 73 -1.05 24.40 -4.23
N ILE A 74 -0.68 24.43 -5.51
CA ILE A 74 -0.41 25.69 -6.22
C ILE A 74 -1.75 26.32 -6.59
N ARG A 75 -2.13 27.35 -5.85
CA ARG A 75 -3.31 28.14 -6.15
C ARG A 75 -2.91 29.37 -6.97
N PRO A 76 -3.56 29.64 -8.13
CA PRO A 76 -3.19 30.75 -9.01
C PRO A 76 -3.18 32.11 -8.30
N GLU A 77 -4.04 32.32 -7.31
CA GLU A 77 -4.11 33.54 -6.50
C GLU A 77 -2.90 33.77 -5.58
N LEU A 78 -2.10 32.74 -5.32
CA LEU A 78 -0.91 32.80 -4.45
C LEU A 78 0.39 33.05 -5.23
N THR A 79 0.35 32.93 -6.55
CA THR A 79 1.48 33.28 -7.43
C THR A 79 1.27 34.72 -7.89
N ARG A 80 1.96 35.67 -7.27
CA ARG A 80 1.90 37.08 -7.70
C ARG A 80 2.35 37.18 -9.18
N PRO A 81 1.65 37.93 -10.04
CA PRO A 81 2.06 38.12 -11.44
C PRO A 81 3.41 38.81 -11.58
#